data_AF-A0A6B3G9N2-F1
#
_entry.id   AF-A0A6B3G9N2-F1
#
_cell.length_a   1.000
_cell.length_b   1.000
_cell.length_c   1.000
_cell.angle_alpha   90.00
_cell.angle_beta   90.00
_cell.angle_gamma   90.00
#
_symmetry.space_group_name_H-M   'P 1'
#
loop_
_entity.id
_entity.type
_entity.pdbx_description
1 polymer ?
#
loop_
_entity_poly.entity_id
_entity_poly.type
_entity_poly.pdbx_seq_one_letter_code
_entity_poly.pdbx_strand_id
1 'polypeptide(L)'
;MADTKREIERKYEATEDTRLPDLTRAAGVGRVAPRGRTELDAVYWDTADLRLAADSLTLRRRTGGDDEGWHVKFPVALGVRDEIHEPLSDTLPPSLAALLRSRVRQAEIAPVVRLLSSRDVHHLLADDGTLLAEVSVDTVLAERLAGEGSGTSAAWTEIEVELADDGDPAVLDAVEKRLRKAGVRPAASSSKLARALAETTPAGDGEGRGKEAPSTAGDHVLAYVREQIATIVRLDPAVRRDLPDSVHKMRVATRRLRSTFKTHRKILDREVTDPLGAELKWLAAELGLDRDQEVLDERIG
;
A
#
# COMPACT_ATOMS: atom_id res chain seq x y z
N MET A 1 19.19 8.03 -3.76
CA MET A 1 18.44 7.44 -4.88
C MET A 1 17.42 6.53 -4.25
N ALA A 2 16.17 6.58 -4.69
CA ALA A 2 15.12 5.74 -4.15
C ALA A 2 15.45 4.25 -4.37
N ASP A 3 15.31 3.45 -3.33
CA ASP A 3 15.36 2.00 -3.43
C ASP A 3 13.93 1.44 -3.52
N THR A 4 13.71 0.40 -4.32
CA THR A 4 12.41 -0.27 -4.45
C THR A 4 12.55 -1.71 -4.00
N LYS A 5 11.69 -2.11 -3.06
CA LYS A 5 11.55 -3.49 -2.63
C LYS A 5 10.14 -4.02 -2.85
N ARG A 6 10.03 -5.25 -3.35
CA ARG A 6 8.76 -5.99 -3.43
C ARG A 6 8.63 -6.83 -2.16
N GLU A 7 7.61 -6.55 -1.36
CA GLU A 7 7.41 -7.21 -0.08
C GLU A 7 6.17 -8.11 -0.11
N ILE A 8 6.31 -9.30 0.49
CA ILE A 8 5.21 -10.22 0.72
C ILE A 8 5.13 -10.46 2.23
N GLU A 9 4.08 -9.94 2.87
CA GLU A 9 3.93 -9.96 4.32
C GLU A 9 2.57 -10.48 4.77
N ARG A 10 2.52 -11.10 5.96
CA ARG A 10 1.29 -11.45 6.68
C ARG A 10 1.34 -10.91 8.09
N LYS A 11 0.21 -10.38 8.56
CA LYS A 11 0.08 -9.74 9.88
C LYS A 11 -0.87 -10.53 10.75
N TYR A 12 -0.60 -10.54 12.04
CA TYR A 12 -1.35 -11.33 13.00
C TYR A 12 -1.61 -10.54 14.28
N GLU A 13 -2.79 -10.76 14.86
CA GLU A 13 -3.17 -10.22 16.16
C GLU A 13 -2.33 -10.86 17.26
N ALA A 14 -1.81 -10.03 18.15
CA ALA A 14 -1.10 -10.45 19.34
C ALA A 14 -1.51 -9.58 20.54
N THR A 15 -1.10 -10.05 21.72
CA THR A 15 -1.21 -9.34 22.99
C THR A 15 0.16 -9.37 23.68
N GLU A 16 0.32 -8.61 24.76
CA GLU A 16 1.54 -8.66 25.58
C GLU A 16 1.84 -10.07 26.14
N ASP A 17 0.82 -10.92 26.28
CA ASP A 17 0.94 -12.32 26.72
C ASP A 17 1.23 -13.29 25.58
N THR A 18 1.09 -12.86 24.33
CA THR A 18 1.36 -13.70 23.16
C THR A 18 2.86 -14.00 23.10
N ARG A 19 3.19 -15.28 22.91
CA ARG A 19 4.58 -15.75 22.72
C ARG A 19 4.69 -16.40 21.35
N LEU A 20 5.78 -16.13 20.65
CA LEU A 20 6.07 -16.82 19.40
C LEU A 20 6.16 -18.34 19.67
N PRO A 21 5.43 -19.19 18.93
CA PRO A 21 5.61 -20.63 19.04
C PRO A 21 6.99 -21.04 18.50
N ASP A 22 7.37 -22.29 18.75
CA ASP A 22 8.58 -22.85 18.15
C ASP A 22 8.46 -22.94 16.62
N LEU A 23 9.02 -21.93 15.94
CA LEU A 23 8.97 -21.78 14.49
C LEU A 23 9.99 -22.69 13.76
N THR A 24 10.94 -23.33 14.44
CA THR A 24 11.79 -24.38 13.83
C THR A 24 10.97 -25.60 13.38
N ARG A 25 9.73 -25.71 13.86
CA ARG A 25 8.79 -26.74 13.41
C ARG A 25 8.06 -26.36 12.13
N ALA A 26 8.16 -25.11 11.65
CA ALA A 26 7.62 -24.76 10.33
C ALA A 26 8.45 -25.46 9.25
N ALA A 27 7.80 -25.93 8.18
CA ALA A 27 8.49 -26.61 7.10
C ALA A 27 9.54 -25.68 6.46
N GLY A 28 10.75 -26.20 6.24
CA GLY A 28 11.89 -25.46 5.68
C GLY A 28 12.71 -24.65 6.70
N VAL A 29 12.17 -24.36 7.89
CA VAL A 29 12.88 -23.55 8.90
C VAL A 29 13.81 -24.45 9.72
N GLY A 30 15.11 -24.37 9.45
CA GLY A 30 16.15 -25.06 10.23
C GLY A 30 16.52 -24.34 11.52
N ARG A 31 16.49 -22.99 11.50
CA ARG A 31 16.90 -22.17 12.65
C ARG A 31 16.09 -20.88 12.77
N VAL A 32 15.82 -20.48 14.01
CA VAL A 32 15.29 -19.15 14.36
C VAL A 32 16.41 -18.36 15.03
N ALA A 33 16.75 -17.21 14.46
CA ALA A 33 17.86 -16.37 14.91
C ALA A 33 17.35 -15.04 15.46
N PRO A 34 17.49 -14.74 16.76
CA PRO A 34 17.13 -13.43 17.28
C PRO A 34 18.07 -12.36 16.69
N ARG A 35 17.49 -11.25 16.24
CA ARG A 35 18.21 -10.07 15.73
C ARG A 35 18.22 -8.92 16.72
N GLY A 36 17.42 -9.03 17.78
CA GLY A 36 17.34 -8.05 18.86
C GLY A 36 16.13 -7.14 18.71
N ARG A 37 16.08 -6.18 19.61
CA ARG A 37 14.97 -5.24 19.74
C ARG A 37 15.42 -3.84 19.35
N THR A 38 14.55 -3.15 18.64
CA THR A 38 14.78 -1.79 18.14
C THR A 38 13.55 -0.93 18.39
N GLU A 39 13.78 0.29 18.86
CA GLU A 39 12.73 1.30 18.99
C GLU A 39 12.62 2.09 17.68
N LEU A 40 11.39 2.25 17.18
CA LEU A 40 11.09 2.97 15.95
C LEU A 40 10.09 4.10 16.25
N ASP A 41 10.27 5.22 15.58
CA ASP A 41 9.37 6.37 15.60
C ASP A 41 8.97 6.71 14.16
N ALA A 42 7.72 6.42 13.81
CA ALA A 42 7.19 6.58 12.47
C ALA A 42 6.03 7.56 12.44
N VAL A 43 6.21 8.68 11.75
CA VAL A 43 5.16 9.66 11.45
C VAL A 43 4.57 9.34 10.08
N TYR A 44 3.27 9.09 10.02
CA TYR A 44 2.50 8.87 8.80
C TYR A 44 1.91 10.17 8.30
N TRP A 45 1.92 10.32 6.98
CA TRP A 45 1.52 11.53 6.28
C TRP A 45 0.42 11.22 5.28
N ASP A 46 -0.61 12.06 5.23
CA ASP A 46 -1.74 11.95 4.31
C ASP A 46 -2.39 13.32 4.08
N THR A 47 -3.39 13.39 3.22
CA THR A 47 -4.26 14.56 3.08
C THR A 47 -5.28 14.60 4.23
N ALA A 48 -5.86 15.78 4.49
CA ALA A 48 -6.87 15.94 5.55
C ALA A 48 -8.08 14.99 5.42
N ASP A 49 -8.41 14.60 4.19
CA ASP A 49 -9.47 13.64 3.83
C ASP A 49 -8.95 12.21 3.60
N LEU A 50 -7.71 11.91 4.01
CA LEU A 50 -7.08 10.58 4.04
C LEU A 50 -7.04 9.87 2.67
N ARG A 51 -6.70 10.59 1.60
CA ARG A 51 -6.72 10.04 0.23
C ARG A 51 -5.73 8.89 0.00
N LEU A 52 -4.57 8.91 0.66
CA LEU A 52 -3.60 7.83 0.53
C LEU A 52 -4.13 6.57 1.22
N ALA A 53 -4.60 6.69 2.46
CA ALA A 53 -5.16 5.58 3.21
C ALA A 53 -6.42 4.99 2.52
N ALA A 54 -7.29 5.84 1.94
CA ALA A 54 -8.45 5.40 1.18
C ALA A 54 -8.10 4.52 -0.02
N ASP A 55 -6.92 4.73 -0.61
CA ASP A 55 -6.36 3.93 -1.71
C ASP A 55 -5.37 2.85 -1.22
N SER A 56 -5.31 2.60 0.08
CA SER A 56 -4.40 1.62 0.72
C SER A 56 -2.90 1.91 0.52
N LEU A 57 -2.53 3.18 0.31
CA LEU A 57 -1.15 3.64 0.34
C LEU A 57 -0.79 4.09 1.74
N THR A 58 0.49 3.91 2.10
CA THR A 58 1.03 4.48 3.34
C THR A 58 2.30 5.26 3.01
N LEU A 59 2.32 6.55 3.37
CA LEU A 59 3.52 7.37 3.37
C LEU A 59 3.95 7.60 4.82
N ARG A 60 5.20 7.27 5.15
CA ARG A 60 5.75 7.50 6.49
C ARG A 60 7.17 8.04 6.43
N ARG A 61 7.52 8.87 7.40
CA ARG A 61 8.90 9.19 7.78
C ARG A 61 9.22 8.43 9.06
N ARG A 62 10.26 7.62 9.07
CA ARG A 62 10.66 6.81 10.22
C ARG A 62 12.09 7.10 10.64
N THR A 63 12.30 7.17 11.95
CA THR A 63 13.59 7.16 12.63
C THR A 63 13.68 5.96 13.57
N GLY A 64 14.89 5.56 13.93
CA GLY A 64 15.19 4.30 14.60
C GLY A 64 15.33 3.13 13.62
N GLY A 65 16.19 2.17 13.97
CA GLY A 65 16.48 0.97 13.18
C GLY A 65 17.44 1.19 12.01
N ASP A 66 17.65 0.12 11.25
CA ASP A 66 18.62 0.11 10.14
C ASP A 66 18.01 0.70 8.84
N ASP A 67 16.70 0.98 8.82
CA ASP A 67 15.91 1.41 7.67
C ASP A 67 15.26 2.79 7.88
N GLU A 68 15.96 3.69 8.57
CA GLU A 68 15.55 5.10 8.73
C GLU A 68 15.32 5.77 7.38
N GLY A 69 14.27 6.57 7.27
CA GLY A 69 13.98 7.33 6.06
C GLY A 69 12.52 7.55 5.77
N TRP A 70 12.25 7.96 4.54
CA TRP A 70 10.91 8.05 3.98
C TRP A 70 10.54 6.78 3.25
N HIS A 71 9.31 6.34 3.46
CA HIS A 71 8.81 5.10 2.92
C HIS A 71 7.43 5.32 2.35
N VAL A 72 7.22 4.90 1.11
CA VAL A 72 5.89 4.81 0.52
C VAL A 72 5.59 3.37 0.13
N LYS A 73 4.45 2.83 0.58
CA LYS A 73 3.98 1.51 0.17
C LYS A 73 2.84 1.62 -0.85
N PHE A 74 2.97 0.94 -1.97
CA PHE A 74 1.93 0.79 -3.00
C PHE A 74 1.38 -0.65 -3.01
N PRO A 75 0.06 -0.86 -2.98
CA PRO A 75 -0.51 -2.19 -3.11
C PRO A 75 -0.32 -2.74 -4.53
N VAL A 76 0.15 -3.98 -4.62
CA VAL A 76 0.30 -4.72 -5.90
C VAL A 76 -0.75 -5.82 -6.00
N ALA A 77 -0.87 -6.62 -4.94
CA ALA A 77 -1.89 -7.66 -4.79
C ALA A 77 -2.20 -7.84 -3.30
N LEU A 78 -3.12 -8.76 -2.96
CA LEU A 78 -3.40 -9.08 -1.56
C LEU A 78 -2.13 -9.61 -0.88
N GLY A 79 -1.68 -8.92 0.18
CA GLY A 79 -0.45 -9.27 0.91
C GLY A 79 0.86 -8.95 0.17
N VAL A 80 0.80 -8.27 -0.99
CA VAL A 80 1.97 -7.93 -1.80
C VAL A 80 2.02 -6.43 -2.05
N ARG A 81 3.14 -5.80 -1.69
CA ARG A 81 3.34 -4.35 -1.80
C ARG A 81 4.69 -4.02 -2.41
N ASP A 82 4.76 -2.89 -3.11
CA ASP A 82 6.02 -2.21 -3.36
C ASP A 82 6.28 -1.23 -2.23
N GLU A 83 7.42 -1.32 -1.56
CA GLU A 83 7.95 -0.25 -0.72
C GLU A 83 9.02 0.51 -1.52
N ILE A 84 8.91 1.83 -1.54
CA ILE A 84 9.94 2.71 -2.09
C ILE A 84 10.50 3.51 -0.94
N HIS A 85 11.81 3.37 -0.72
CA HIS A 85 12.56 4.01 0.34
C HIS A 85 13.39 5.17 -0.20
N GLU A 86 13.37 6.29 0.50
CA GLU A 86 14.30 7.40 0.33
C GLU A 86 14.99 7.69 1.67
N PRO A 87 16.25 8.18 1.65
CA PRO A 87 16.97 8.55 2.87
C PRO A 87 16.21 9.53 3.75
N LEU A 88 16.58 9.56 5.04
CA LEU A 88 15.99 10.47 6.00
C LEU A 88 16.22 11.94 5.60
N SER A 89 15.13 12.70 5.58
CA SER A 89 15.10 14.14 5.36
C SER A 89 13.99 14.77 6.19
N ASP A 90 14.05 16.07 6.45
CA ASP A 90 13.03 16.78 7.22
C ASP A 90 11.73 17.00 6.42
N THR A 91 11.84 17.08 5.10
CA THR A 91 10.72 17.29 4.20
C THR A 91 10.50 16.09 3.28
N LEU A 92 9.26 15.91 2.83
CA LEU A 92 8.87 14.86 1.88
C LEU A 92 9.75 14.95 0.61
N PRO A 93 10.48 13.88 0.25
CA PRO A 93 11.30 13.88 -0.96
C PRO A 93 10.47 14.14 -2.23
N PRO A 94 10.94 15.00 -3.16
CA PRO A 94 10.24 15.28 -4.41
C PRO A 94 9.95 14.05 -5.27
N SER A 95 10.83 13.05 -5.24
CA SER A 95 10.66 11.75 -5.91
C SER A 95 9.40 11.03 -5.43
N LEU A 96 9.22 10.90 -4.11
CA LEU A 96 8.01 10.28 -3.54
C LEU A 96 6.77 11.16 -3.76
N ALA A 97 6.89 12.48 -3.61
CA ALA A 97 5.78 13.41 -3.86
C ALA A 97 5.23 13.29 -5.29
N ALA A 98 6.11 13.10 -6.29
CA ALA A 98 5.72 12.90 -7.68
C ALA A 98 4.87 11.64 -7.86
N LEU A 99 5.21 10.53 -7.18
CA LEU A 99 4.47 9.26 -7.24
C LEU A 99 3.09 9.33 -6.58
N LEU A 100 2.88 10.24 -5.63
CA LEU A 100 1.61 10.40 -4.93
C LEU A 100 0.63 11.35 -5.62
N ARG A 101 1.11 12.11 -6.63
CA ARG A 101 0.39 13.25 -7.23
C ARG A 101 -0.96 12.88 -7.83
N SER A 102 -1.09 11.70 -8.42
CA SER A 102 -2.36 11.21 -8.98
C SER A 102 -3.48 11.06 -7.94
N ARG A 103 -3.13 10.85 -6.66
CA ARG A 103 -4.08 10.71 -5.54
C ARG A 103 -4.31 12.02 -4.81
N VAL A 104 -3.22 12.68 -4.40
CA VAL A 104 -3.31 13.90 -3.58
C VAL A 104 -3.69 15.13 -4.41
N ARG A 105 -3.33 15.14 -5.70
CA ARG A 105 -3.50 16.27 -6.62
C ARG A 105 -2.82 17.53 -6.08
N GLN A 106 -3.60 18.52 -5.68
CA GLN A 106 -3.16 19.79 -5.09
C GLN A 106 -3.40 19.84 -3.58
N ALA A 107 -3.94 18.78 -2.97
CA ALA A 107 -4.15 18.74 -1.54
C ALA A 107 -2.81 18.66 -0.81
N GLU A 108 -2.73 19.36 0.33
CA GLU A 108 -1.59 19.32 1.22
C GLU A 108 -1.45 17.94 1.86
N ILE A 109 -0.21 17.46 1.94
CA ILE A 109 0.18 16.25 2.67
C ILE A 109 0.75 16.71 4.01
N ALA A 110 0.15 16.28 5.11
CA ALA A 110 0.53 16.66 6.47
C ALA A 110 0.60 15.43 7.39
N PRO A 111 1.26 15.52 8.56
CA PRO A 111 1.27 14.44 9.55
C PRO A 111 -0.15 14.11 10.03
N VAL A 112 -0.51 12.83 10.04
CA VAL A 112 -1.84 12.37 10.47
C VAL A 112 -1.79 11.41 11.66
N VAL A 113 -0.76 10.57 11.76
CA VAL A 113 -0.59 9.58 12.83
C VAL A 113 0.90 9.48 13.17
N ARG A 114 1.24 9.35 14.44
CA ARG A 114 2.58 8.94 14.89
C ARG A 114 2.50 7.57 15.54
N LEU A 115 3.45 6.70 15.22
CA LEU A 115 3.62 5.40 15.86
C LEU A 115 4.98 5.36 16.55
N LEU A 116 4.98 5.06 17.84
CA LEU A 116 6.16 4.62 18.57
C LEU A 116 6.06 3.10 18.71
N SER A 117 7.08 2.37 18.29
CA SER A 117 7.03 0.91 18.36
C SER A 117 8.35 0.29 18.82
N SER A 118 8.23 -0.67 19.73
CA SER A 118 9.32 -1.58 20.10
C SER A 118 9.19 -2.84 19.25
N ARG A 119 10.14 -3.04 18.33
CA ARG A 119 10.15 -4.14 17.35
C ARG A 119 11.20 -5.18 17.74
N ASP A 120 10.75 -6.41 17.98
CA ASP A 120 11.61 -7.57 18.32
C ASP A 120 11.70 -8.53 17.13
N VAL A 121 12.90 -8.64 16.53
CA VAL A 121 13.09 -9.28 15.21
C VAL A 121 13.75 -10.66 15.33
N HIS A 122 13.23 -11.61 14.56
CA HIS A 122 13.73 -12.97 14.44
C HIS A 122 13.84 -13.35 12.96
N HIS A 123 15.02 -13.80 12.54
CA HIS A 123 15.23 -14.36 11.20
C HIS A 123 14.94 -15.87 11.20
N LEU A 124 14.09 -16.30 10.27
CA LEU A 124 13.87 -17.71 9.97
C LEU A 124 14.84 -18.13 8.89
N LEU A 125 15.73 -19.07 9.21
CA LEU A 125 16.79 -19.54 8.33
C LEU A 125 16.57 -21.00 7.96
N ALA A 126 16.93 -21.36 6.73
CA ALA A 126 17.06 -22.75 6.31
C ALA A 126 18.27 -23.43 6.97
N ASP A 127 18.39 -24.75 6.83
CA ASP A 127 19.51 -25.54 7.37
C ASP A 127 20.88 -25.09 6.83
N ASP A 128 20.92 -24.54 5.60
CA ASP A 128 22.12 -24.00 4.97
C ASP A 128 22.42 -22.53 5.34
N GLY A 129 21.57 -21.91 6.17
CA GLY A 129 21.71 -20.52 6.61
C GLY A 129 21.00 -19.49 5.72
N THR A 130 20.36 -19.90 4.62
CA THR A 130 19.58 -18.99 3.76
C THR A 130 18.42 -18.34 4.53
N LEU A 131 18.24 -17.03 4.39
CA LEU A 131 17.10 -16.31 4.98
C LEU A 131 15.81 -16.69 4.24
N LEU A 132 14.82 -17.16 4.99
CA LEU A 132 13.51 -17.55 4.47
C LEU A 132 12.45 -16.47 4.71
N ALA A 133 12.44 -15.92 5.91
CA ALA A 133 11.51 -14.88 6.33
C ALA A 133 12.03 -14.15 7.57
N GLU A 134 11.58 -12.92 7.76
CA GLU A 134 11.69 -12.18 8.99
C GLU A 134 10.36 -12.26 9.77
N VAL A 135 10.45 -12.50 11.08
CA VAL A 135 9.31 -12.43 12.00
C VAL A 135 9.59 -11.29 12.97
N SER A 136 8.70 -10.32 13.03
CA SER A 136 8.74 -9.25 14.01
C SER A 136 7.58 -9.35 14.99
N VAL A 137 7.84 -9.05 16.26
CA VAL A 137 6.80 -8.79 17.26
C VAL A 137 6.88 -7.31 17.62
N ASP A 138 5.83 -6.57 17.32
CA ASP A 138 5.78 -5.14 17.51
C ASP A 138 4.82 -4.80 18.65
N THR A 139 5.30 -4.08 19.65
CA THR A 139 4.44 -3.35 20.59
C THR A 139 4.34 -1.91 20.12
N VAL A 140 3.14 -1.48 19.76
CA VAL A 140 2.89 -0.20 19.09
C VAL A 140 2.05 0.71 19.98
N LEU A 141 2.46 1.97 20.09
CA LEU A 141 1.67 3.09 20.59
C LEU A 141 1.39 4.04 19.42
N ALA A 142 0.12 4.22 19.10
CA ALA A 142 -0.35 5.18 18.09
C ALA A 142 -0.90 6.45 18.72
N GLU A 143 -0.61 7.58 18.11
CA GLU A 143 -1.19 8.88 18.41
C GLU A 143 -1.77 9.49 17.13
N ARG A 144 -3.03 9.92 17.18
CA ARG A 144 -3.69 10.62 16.08
C ARG A 144 -3.36 12.11 16.14
N LEU A 145 -2.67 12.60 15.12
CA LEU A 145 -2.18 13.98 15.08
C LEU A 145 -3.21 14.95 14.50
N ALA A 146 -4.01 14.51 13.53
CA ALA A 146 -4.91 15.39 12.78
C ALA A 146 -6.21 14.70 12.35
N GLY A 147 -7.24 15.51 12.07
CA GLY A 147 -8.56 15.05 11.63
C GLY A 147 -9.41 14.50 12.77
N GLU A 148 -10.41 13.70 12.41
CA GLU A 148 -11.29 13.04 13.37
C GLU A 148 -10.47 12.11 14.31
N GLY A 149 -10.71 12.21 15.62
CA GLY A 149 -9.93 11.50 16.62
C GLY A 149 -8.59 12.14 16.98
N SER A 150 -8.26 13.34 16.50
CA SER A 150 -7.03 14.06 16.90
C SER A 150 -6.87 14.13 18.42
N GLY A 151 -5.65 13.85 18.91
CA GLY A 151 -5.31 13.78 20.32
C GLY A 151 -5.64 12.44 21.00
N THR A 152 -6.28 11.50 20.31
CA THR A 152 -6.51 10.15 20.85
C THR A 152 -5.30 9.24 20.59
N SER A 153 -5.19 8.22 21.43
CA SER A 153 -4.16 7.20 21.31
C SER A 153 -4.75 5.79 21.35
N ALA A 154 -4.03 4.86 20.76
CA ALA A 154 -4.32 3.43 20.78
C ALA A 154 -3.02 2.67 20.97
N ALA A 155 -3.08 1.47 21.55
CA ALA A 155 -1.91 0.62 21.72
C ALA A 155 -2.28 -0.83 21.43
N TRP A 156 -1.39 -1.54 20.77
CA TRP A 156 -1.57 -2.95 20.46
C TRP A 156 -0.23 -3.68 20.31
N THR A 157 -0.32 -5.01 20.29
CA THR A 157 0.79 -5.88 19.88
C THR A 157 0.41 -6.58 18.59
N GLU A 158 1.35 -6.72 17.67
CA GLU A 158 1.16 -7.49 16.45
C GLU A 158 2.39 -8.31 16.09
N ILE A 159 2.18 -9.36 15.31
CA ILE A 159 3.24 -10.15 14.70
C ILE A 159 3.19 -9.89 13.20
N GLU A 160 4.31 -9.54 12.59
CA GLU A 160 4.46 -9.51 11.13
C GLU A 160 5.42 -10.62 10.69
N VAL A 161 5.08 -11.31 9.61
CA VAL A 161 5.96 -12.28 8.96
C VAL A 161 6.16 -11.80 7.53
N GLU A 162 7.38 -11.37 7.23
CA GLU A 162 7.78 -10.88 5.91
C GLU A 162 8.68 -11.92 5.24
N LEU A 163 8.35 -12.27 4.00
CA LEU A 163 9.13 -13.22 3.22
C LEU A 163 10.46 -12.58 2.80
N ALA A 164 11.54 -13.36 2.79
CA ALA A 164 12.80 -12.92 2.21
C ALA A 164 12.63 -12.60 0.70
N ASP A 165 13.53 -11.78 0.17
CA ASP A 165 13.55 -11.48 -1.28
C ASP A 165 13.68 -12.78 -2.08
N ASP A 166 12.84 -12.92 -3.11
CA ASP A 166 12.71 -14.13 -3.95
C ASP A 166 12.40 -15.44 -3.19
N GLY A 167 11.95 -15.35 -1.93
CA GLY A 167 11.57 -16.50 -1.10
C GLY A 167 10.31 -17.22 -1.61
N ASP A 168 10.16 -18.49 -1.26
CA ASP A 168 8.96 -19.29 -1.59
C ASP A 168 7.80 -18.88 -0.66
N PRO A 169 6.66 -18.37 -1.19
CA PRO A 169 5.49 -18.02 -0.39
C PRO A 169 4.94 -19.16 0.48
N ALA A 170 5.25 -20.42 0.17
CA ALA A 170 4.89 -21.58 1.00
C ALA A 170 5.49 -21.52 2.41
N VAL A 171 6.58 -20.77 2.62
CA VAL A 171 7.14 -20.50 3.96
C VAL A 171 6.11 -19.78 4.83
N LEU A 172 5.38 -18.80 4.27
CA LEU A 172 4.37 -18.06 5.01
C LEU A 172 3.21 -18.97 5.44
N ASP A 173 2.81 -19.92 4.59
CA ASP A 173 1.77 -20.91 4.94
C ASP A 173 2.23 -21.84 6.07
N ALA A 174 3.50 -22.26 6.04
CA ALA A 174 4.08 -23.11 7.07
C ALA A 174 4.15 -22.39 8.43
N VAL A 175 4.57 -21.12 8.42
CA VAL A 175 4.62 -20.26 9.62
C VAL A 175 3.21 -19.96 10.14
N GLU A 176 2.28 -19.59 9.25
CA GLU A 176 0.88 -19.33 9.61
C GLU A 176 0.25 -20.54 10.30
N LYS A 177 0.49 -21.76 9.80
CA LYS A 177 0.01 -22.98 10.42
C LYS A 177 0.52 -23.16 11.85
N ARG A 178 1.74 -22.69 12.17
CA ARG A 178 2.30 -22.73 13.52
C ARG A 178 1.68 -21.67 14.42
N LEU A 179 1.55 -20.43 13.92
CA LEU A 179 0.89 -19.34 14.63
C LEU A 179 -0.56 -19.69 14.98
N ARG A 180 -1.34 -20.19 14.01
CA ARG A 180 -2.74 -20.61 14.25
C ARG A 180 -2.88 -21.70 15.30
N LYS A 181 -1.97 -22.68 15.31
CA LYS A 181 -1.95 -23.73 16.35
C LYS A 181 -1.66 -23.18 17.76
N ALA A 182 -0.98 -22.03 17.85
CA ALA A 182 -0.73 -21.32 19.09
C ALA A 182 -1.87 -20.33 19.45
N GLY A 183 -2.96 -20.29 18.69
CA GLY A 183 -4.10 -19.40 18.93
C GLY A 183 -3.96 -18.00 18.31
N VAL A 184 -2.86 -17.73 17.62
CA VAL A 184 -2.61 -16.46 16.92
C VAL A 184 -3.44 -16.39 15.65
N ARG A 185 -4.13 -15.26 15.43
CA ARG A 185 -5.07 -15.07 14.31
C ARG A 185 -4.53 -14.03 13.33
N PRO A 186 -4.85 -14.12 12.03
CA PRO A 186 -4.53 -13.03 11.10
C PRO A 186 -5.15 -11.71 11.55
N ALA A 187 -4.43 -10.61 11.32
CA ALA A 187 -4.91 -9.28 11.61
C ALA A 187 -6.06 -8.89 10.68
N ALA A 188 -7.04 -8.14 11.22
CA ALA A 188 -8.15 -7.62 10.41
C ALA A 188 -7.72 -6.42 9.54
N SER A 189 -6.75 -5.65 10.02
CA SER A 189 -6.24 -4.45 9.35
C SER A 189 -5.13 -4.80 8.36
N SER A 190 -5.14 -4.13 7.21
CA SER A 190 -4.13 -4.34 6.16
C SER A 190 -2.79 -3.62 6.42
N SER A 191 -2.77 -2.65 7.33
CA SER A 191 -1.56 -1.91 7.73
C SER A 191 -1.69 -1.34 9.13
N LYS A 192 -0.54 -1.06 9.76
CA LYS A 192 -0.46 -0.32 11.04
C LYS A 192 -1.19 1.02 10.96
N LEU A 193 -1.09 1.75 9.84
CA LEU A 193 -1.82 3.00 9.65
C LEU A 193 -3.34 2.76 9.63
N ALA A 194 -3.83 1.76 8.90
CA ALA A 194 -5.25 1.46 8.84
C ALA A 194 -5.80 1.08 10.22
N ARG A 195 -5.03 0.31 11.00
CA ARG A 195 -5.35 -0.02 12.38
C ARG A 195 -5.38 1.21 13.28
N ALA A 196 -4.32 2.02 13.25
CA ALA A 196 -4.23 3.25 14.04
C ALA A 196 -5.41 4.18 13.74
N LEU A 197 -5.75 4.41 12.47
CA LEU A 197 -6.90 5.23 12.08
C LEU A 197 -8.21 4.66 12.63
N ALA A 198 -8.42 3.35 12.56
CA ALA A 198 -9.64 2.71 13.06
C ALA A 198 -9.76 2.78 14.59
N GLU A 199 -8.68 2.52 15.33
CA GLU A 199 -8.70 2.48 16.80
C GLU A 199 -8.63 3.88 17.44
N THR A 200 -8.20 4.91 16.70
CA THR A 200 -8.16 6.31 17.16
C THR A 200 -9.36 7.14 16.71
N THR A 201 -10.18 6.62 15.78
CA THR A 201 -11.43 7.29 15.42
C THR A 201 -12.50 6.90 16.45
N PRO A 202 -13.16 7.86 17.11
CA PRO A 202 -14.26 7.56 18.03
C PRO A 202 -15.31 6.69 17.33
N ALA A 203 -15.93 5.77 18.06
CA ALA A 203 -17.05 5.00 17.55
C ALA A 203 -18.22 5.97 17.25
N GLY A 204 -18.28 6.45 16.01
CA GLY A 204 -19.45 7.16 15.50
C GLY A 204 -20.50 6.14 15.04
N ASP A 205 -21.77 6.53 15.15
CA ASP A 205 -22.93 5.81 14.57
C ASP A 205 -22.95 5.90 13.04
N GLY A 206 -21.79 5.76 12.40
CA GLY A 206 -21.62 5.82 10.97
C GLY A 206 -22.19 4.56 10.35
N GLU A 207 -23.50 4.58 10.06
CA GLU A 207 -24.12 3.69 9.09
C GLU A 207 -23.24 3.69 7.84
N GLY A 208 -22.47 2.62 7.67
CA GLY A 208 -21.78 2.37 6.43
C GLY A 208 -22.84 2.31 5.36
N ARG A 209 -22.97 3.39 4.57
CA ARG A 209 -23.75 3.38 3.33
C ARG A 209 -23.10 2.32 2.47
N GLY A 210 -23.61 1.10 2.57
CA GLY A 210 -23.23 0.01 1.70
C GLY A 210 -23.31 0.53 0.27
N LYS A 211 -22.29 0.26 -0.54
CA LYS A 211 -22.36 0.56 -1.97
C LYS A 211 -23.56 -0.23 -2.51
N GLU A 212 -24.69 0.43 -2.70
CA GLU A 212 -25.83 -0.17 -3.37
C GLU A 212 -25.35 -0.70 -4.72
N ALA A 213 -25.73 -1.93 -5.03
CA ALA A 213 -25.39 -2.54 -6.31
C ALA A 213 -25.94 -1.65 -7.43
N PRO A 214 -25.20 -1.48 -8.55
CA PRO A 214 -25.71 -0.74 -9.70
C PRO A 214 -27.06 -1.32 -10.12
N SER A 215 -28.09 -0.48 -10.19
CA SER A 215 -29.47 -0.94 -10.45
C SER A 215 -30.02 -0.40 -11.77
N THR A 216 -29.47 0.71 -12.26
CA THR A 216 -29.85 1.34 -13.52
C THR A 216 -28.75 1.25 -14.58
N ALA A 217 -29.10 1.44 -15.85
CA ALA A 217 -28.11 1.57 -16.93
C ALA A 217 -27.12 2.71 -16.67
N GLY A 218 -27.58 3.81 -16.04
CA GLY A 218 -26.73 4.91 -15.60
C GLY A 218 -25.70 4.48 -14.56
N ASP A 219 -26.12 3.69 -13.56
CA ASP A 219 -25.23 3.19 -12.52
C ASP A 219 -24.13 2.29 -13.08
N HIS A 220 -24.47 1.41 -14.02
CA HIS A 220 -23.49 0.56 -14.67
C HIS A 220 -22.46 1.36 -15.49
N VAL A 221 -22.93 2.38 -16.23
CA VAL A 221 -22.03 3.29 -16.97
C VAL A 221 -21.12 4.05 -16.00
N LEU A 222 -21.66 4.61 -14.92
CA LEU A 222 -20.88 5.34 -13.92
C LEU A 222 -19.91 4.42 -13.16
N ALA A 223 -20.29 3.18 -12.86
CA ALA A 223 -19.39 2.19 -12.27
C ALA A 223 -18.19 1.95 -13.18
N TYR A 224 -18.42 1.75 -14.48
CA TYR A 224 -17.34 1.55 -15.45
C TYR A 224 -16.46 2.81 -15.62
N VAL A 225 -17.07 4.01 -15.66
CA VAL A 225 -16.32 5.28 -15.68
C VAL A 225 -15.39 5.38 -14.45
N ARG A 226 -15.90 5.12 -13.25
CA ARG A 226 -15.11 5.13 -12.00
C ARG A 226 -13.99 4.11 -12.03
N GLU A 227 -14.24 2.91 -12.56
CA GLU A 227 -13.22 1.86 -12.71
C GLU A 227 -12.06 2.31 -13.60
N GLN A 228 -12.36 2.93 -14.76
CA GLN A 228 -11.30 3.41 -15.65
C GLN A 228 -10.53 4.59 -15.04
N ILE A 229 -11.22 5.52 -14.36
CA ILE A 229 -10.55 6.62 -13.63
C ILE A 229 -9.62 6.05 -12.55
N ALA A 230 -10.11 5.12 -11.73
CA ALA A 230 -9.30 4.49 -10.69
C ALA A 230 -8.10 3.73 -11.27
N THR A 231 -8.28 3.12 -12.45
CA THR A 231 -7.18 2.44 -13.16
C THR A 231 -6.11 3.42 -13.63
N ILE A 232 -6.50 4.57 -14.21
CA ILE A 232 -5.56 5.63 -14.61
C ILE A 232 -4.80 6.16 -13.39
N VAL A 233 -5.50 6.46 -12.29
CA VAL A 233 -4.89 6.95 -11.03
C VAL A 233 -3.92 5.92 -10.43
N ARG A 234 -4.29 4.64 -10.43
CA ARG A 234 -3.42 3.57 -9.91
C ARG A 234 -2.17 3.34 -10.76
N LEU A 235 -2.24 3.57 -12.07
CA LEU A 235 -1.12 3.34 -13.00
C LEU A 235 -0.11 4.49 -13.06
N ASP A 236 -0.49 5.71 -12.69
CA ASP A 236 0.40 6.88 -12.72
C ASP A 236 1.75 6.66 -11.99
N PRO A 237 1.82 6.08 -10.77
CA PRO A 237 3.11 5.77 -10.14
C PRO A 237 3.93 4.74 -10.92
N ALA A 238 3.29 3.77 -11.57
CA ALA A 238 3.97 2.75 -12.37
C ALA A 238 4.56 3.33 -13.65
N VAL A 239 3.81 4.23 -14.32
CA VAL A 239 4.29 4.97 -15.50
C VAL A 239 5.46 5.88 -15.15
N ARG A 240 5.40 6.61 -14.03
CA ARG A 240 6.50 7.47 -13.56
C ARG A 240 7.78 6.73 -13.20
N ARG A 241 7.67 5.42 -12.98
CA ARG A 241 8.78 4.52 -12.61
C ARG A 241 9.21 3.65 -13.80
N ASP A 242 8.66 3.91 -14.98
CA ASP A 242 8.92 3.14 -16.20
C ASP A 242 8.73 1.62 -16.02
N LEU A 243 7.72 1.22 -15.24
CA LEU A 243 7.46 -0.19 -15.01
C LEU A 243 6.93 -0.86 -16.29
N PRO A 244 7.32 -2.11 -16.58
CA PRO A 244 6.91 -2.80 -17.80
C PRO A 244 5.40 -2.78 -18.06
N ASP A 245 5.01 -2.49 -19.30
CA ASP A 245 3.62 -2.47 -19.79
C ASP A 245 2.71 -1.44 -19.08
N SER A 246 3.24 -0.58 -18.21
CA SER A 246 2.45 0.41 -17.46
C SER A 246 1.86 1.48 -18.36
N VAL A 247 2.65 2.01 -19.32
CA VAL A 247 2.22 2.99 -20.32
C VAL A 247 1.10 2.41 -21.19
N HIS A 248 1.30 1.19 -21.71
CA HIS A 248 0.29 0.51 -22.51
C HIS A 248 -1.04 0.34 -21.74
N LYS A 249 -0.99 -0.17 -20.49
CA LYS A 249 -2.20 -0.33 -19.65
C LYS A 249 -2.90 1.01 -19.40
N MET A 250 -2.15 2.08 -19.14
CA MET A 250 -2.72 3.40 -18.89
C MET A 250 -3.39 3.95 -20.16
N ARG A 251 -2.76 3.78 -21.32
CA ARG A 251 -3.37 4.11 -22.63
C ARG A 251 -4.67 3.35 -22.88
N VAL A 252 -4.69 2.06 -22.56
CA VAL A 252 -5.90 1.21 -22.69
C VAL A 252 -7.03 1.78 -21.83
N ALA A 253 -6.77 2.11 -20.55
CA ALA A 253 -7.77 2.68 -19.65
C ALA A 253 -8.26 4.05 -20.13
N THR A 254 -7.35 4.94 -20.54
CA THR A 254 -7.68 6.26 -21.10
C THR A 254 -8.56 6.14 -22.35
N ARG A 255 -8.23 5.23 -23.27
CA ARG A 255 -9.03 4.96 -24.48
C ARG A 255 -10.41 4.41 -24.14
N ARG A 256 -10.49 3.47 -23.18
CA ARG A 256 -11.76 2.89 -22.71
C ARG A 256 -12.65 3.98 -22.14
N LEU A 257 -12.13 4.81 -21.23
CA LEU A 257 -12.88 5.92 -20.63
C LEU A 257 -13.43 6.89 -21.69
N ARG A 258 -12.57 7.30 -22.64
CA ARG A 258 -12.99 8.19 -23.75
C ARG A 258 -14.05 7.53 -24.64
N SER A 259 -13.94 6.23 -24.89
CA SER A 259 -14.93 5.48 -25.67
C SER A 259 -16.27 5.40 -24.92
N THR A 260 -16.25 5.22 -23.60
CA THR A 260 -17.45 5.23 -22.75
C THR A 260 -18.21 6.55 -22.87
N PHE A 261 -17.51 7.69 -22.78
CA PHE A 261 -18.12 9.02 -22.96
C PHE A 261 -18.81 9.15 -24.33
N LYS A 262 -18.17 8.68 -25.40
CA LYS A 262 -18.73 8.74 -26.76
C LYS A 262 -19.94 7.82 -26.95
N THR A 263 -19.88 6.59 -26.45
CA THR A 263 -20.91 5.56 -26.64
C THR A 263 -22.16 5.86 -25.81
N HIS A 264 -22.01 6.34 -24.59
CA HIS A 264 -23.11 6.53 -23.64
C HIS A 264 -23.63 7.96 -23.56
N ARG A 265 -23.53 8.72 -24.65
CA ARG A 265 -23.97 10.13 -24.76
C ARG A 265 -25.46 10.42 -24.48
N LYS A 266 -26.29 9.37 -24.41
CA LYS A 266 -27.72 9.48 -24.02
C LYS A 266 -27.93 9.42 -22.50
N ILE A 267 -26.90 8.97 -21.78
CA ILE A 267 -26.88 8.78 -20.33
C ILE A 267 -25.97 9.83 -19.69
N LEU A 268 -24.84 10.13 -20.33
CA LEU A 268 -23.85 11.11 -19.87
C LEU A 268 -24.05 12.45 -20.57
N ASP A 269 -24.02 13.52 -19.79
CA ASP A 269 -24.06 14.89 -20.31
C ASP A 269 -22.78 15.21 -21.07
N ARG A 270 -22.94 15.53 -22.35
CA ARG A 270 -21.84 15.81 -23.26
C ARG A 270 -21.15 17.12 -22.98
N GLU A 271 -21.86 18.11 -22.46
CA GLU A 271 -21.25 19.40 -22.11
C GLU A 271 -20.23 19.22 -20.98
N VAL A 272 -20.44 18.21 -20.13
CA VAL A 272 -19.50 17.80 -19.09
C VAL A 272 -18.40 16.88 -19.63
N THR A 273 -18.74 15.87 -20.45
CA THR A 273 -17.77 14.84 -20.85
C THR A 273 -16.91 15.20 -22.06
N ASP A 274 -17.36 16.08 -22.96
CA ASP A 274 -16.60 16.42 -24.18
C ASP A 274 -15.27 17.14 -23.84
N PRO A 275 -15.20 18.11 -22.91
CA PRO A 275 -13.93 18.68 -22.43
C PRO A 275 -13.00 17.62 -21.82
N LEU A 276 -13.54 16.73 -20.97
CA LEU A 276 -12.75 15.63 -20.38
C LEU A 276 -12.25 14.66 -21.45
N GLY A 277 -13.04 14.41 -22.49
CA GLY A 277 -12.65 13.59 -23.63
C GLY A 277 -11.50 14.20 -24.44
N ALA A 278 -11.38 15.53 -24.48
CA ALA A 278 -10.25 16.23 -25.08
C ALA A 278 -8.98 16.08 -24.23
N GLU A 279 -9.08 16.27 -22.91
CA GLU A 279 -7.96 16.06 -21.97
C GLU A 279 -7.45 14.61 -22.00
N LEU A 280 -8.35 13.63 -22.04
CA LEU A 280 -7.98 12.21 -22.18
C LEU A 280 -7.33 11.91 -23.54
N LYS A 281 -7.72 12.62 -24.60
CA LYS A 281 -7.06 12.51 -25.91
C LYS A 281 -5.65 13.08 -25.85
N TRP A 282 -5.46 14.22 -25.18
CA TRP A 282 -4.14 14.82 -24.97
C TRP A 282 -3.24 13.87 -24.16
N LEU A 283 -3.71 13.37 -23.01
CA LEU A 283 -2.97 12.39 -22.21
C LEU A 283 -2.59 11.14 -23.02
N ALA A 284 -3.51 10.61 -23.83
CA ALA A 284 -3.21 9.48 -24.70
C ALA A 284 -2.20 9.81 -25.82
N ALA A 285 -2.03 11.07 -26.21
CA ALA A 285 -1.00 11.48 -27.15
C ALA A 285 0.38 11.52 -26.46
N GLU A 286 0.47 12.13 -25.27
CA GLU A 286 1.70 12.18 -24.46
C GLU A 286 2.22 10.77 -24.15
N LEU A 287 1.37 9.88 -23.64
CA LEU A 287 1.70 8.48 -23.39
C LEU A 287 2.09 7.70 -24.68
N GLY A 288 1.85 8.26 -25.87
CA GLY A 288 2.20 7.62 -27.14
C GLY A 288 3.68 7.73 -27.45
N LEU A 289 4.30 8.84 -27.07
CA LEU A 289 5.71 9.10 -27.30
C LEU A 289 6.59 8.09 -26.55
N ASP A 290 6.25 7.80 -25.29
CA ASP A 290 7.00 6.85 -24.46
C ASP A 290 6.76 5.39 -24.88
N ARG A 291 5.54 5.03 -25.31
CA ARG A 291 5.27 3.66 -25.81
C ARG A 291 6.05 3.36 -27.08
N ASP A 292 6.24 4.34 -27.95
CA ASP A 292 7.04 4.14 -29.15
C ASP A 292 8.50 3.79 -28.78
N GLN A 293 9.03 4.31 -27.65
CA GLN A 293 10.34 3.92 -27.12
C GLN A 293 10.33 2.47 -26.58
N GLU A 294 9.36 2.10 -25.74
CA GLU A 294 9.25 0.71 -25.24
C GLU A 294 9.16 -0.32 -26.39
N VAL A 295 8.38 -0.03 -27.43
CA VAL A 295 8.23 -0.91 -28.60
C VAL A 295 9.51 -0.99 -29.41
N LEU A 296 10.27 0.11 -29.50
CA LEU A 296 11.57 0.11 -30.18
C LEU A 296 12.57 -0.74 -29.40
N ASP A 297 12.67 -0.56 -28.08
CA ASP A 297 13.54 -1.35 -27.20
C ASP A 297 13.22 -2.85 -27.27
N GLU A 298 11.93 -3.23 -27.24
CA GLU A 298 11.48 -4.61 -27.42
C GLU A 298 11.87 -5.22 -28.79
N ARG A 299 12.05 -4.37 -29.83
CA ARG A 299 12.36 -4.81 -31.20
C ARG A 299 13.85 -4.83 -31.52
N ILE A 300 14.64 -3.98 -30.87
CA ILE A 300 16.06 -3.83 -31.17
C ILE A 300 16.99 -4.64 -30.27
N GLY A 301 16.47 -5.18 -29.15
CA GLY A 301 17.10 -6.27 -28.36
C GLY A 301 18.57 -6.08 -28.02
#